data_AF-A0A520Y053-F1
#
_entry.id   AF-A0A520Y053-F1
#
_cell.length_a   1.000
_cell.length_b   1.000
_cell.length_c   1.000
_cell.angle_alpha   90.00
_cell.angle_beta   90.00
_cell.angle_gamma   90.00
#
_symmetry.space_group_name_H-M   'P 1'
#
loop_
_entity.id
_entity.type
_entity.pdbx_description
1 polymer ?
#
loop_
_entity_poly.entity_id
_entity_poly.type
_entity_poly.pdbx_seq_one_letter_code
_entity_poly.pdbx_strand_id
1 'polypeptide(L)'
;MRLTNQKQRIEALRRIPVLAGLSRAMLGDLAHRTEDVEVPAGAYLTRQGALGTEAYVVLDGSFAVRRHTRTVANRKKGDVFGEMSLIDGMPRGANVVAEKDSHVLVVHKKDFETLLATPRVAKRVMRELATRLQDADDSIFG
;
A
#
# COMPACT_ATOMS: atom_id res chain seq x y z
N MET A 1 -13.47 6.54 -7.76
CA MET A 1 -14.83 5.99 -7.58
C MET A 1 -14.95 5.61 -6.11
N ARG A 2 -15.57 6.45 -5.27
CA ARG A 2 -15.82 6.10 -3.86
C ARG A 2 -16.52 4.76 -3.76
N LEU A 3 -16.04 3.88 -2.87
CA LEU A 3 -16.64 2.58 -2.67
C LEU A 3 -17.85 2.73 -1.73
N THR A 4 -19.01 3.02 -2.31
CA THR A 4 -20.20 3.45 -1.56
C THR A 4 -20.93 2.31 -0.84
N ASN A 5 -20.62 1.04 -1.12
CA ASN A 5 -21.22 -0.08 -0.40
C ASN A 5 -20.23 -1.21 -0.09
N GLN A 6 -20.54 -1.97 0.95
CA GLN A 6 -19.68 -3.02 1.50
C GLN A 6 -19.34 -4.12 0.49
N LYS A 7 -20.27 -4.48 -0.40
CA LYS A 7 -20.03 -5.51 -1.42
C LYS A 7 -18.97 -5.05 -2.42
N GLN A 8 -19.04 -3.81 -2.90
CA GLN A 8 -18.04 -3.22 -3.78
C GLN A 8 -16.67 -3.14 -3.11
N ARG A 9 -16.63 -2.78 -1.81
CA ARG A 9 -15.40 -2.76 -1.02
C ARG A 9 -14.74 -4.14 -0.96
N ILE A 10 -15.50 -5.16 -0.58
CA ILE A 10 -15.00 -6.54 -0.53
C ILE A 10 -14.49 -7.00 -1.89
N GLU A 11 -15.19 -6.70 -2.98
CA GLU A 11 -14.75 -7.06 -4.34
C GLU A 11 -13.47 -6.32 -4.76
N ALA A 12 -13.32 -5.05 -4.39
CA ALA A 12 -12.09 -4.30 -4.62
C ALA A 12 -10.91 -4.90 -3.83
N LEU A 13 -11.12 -5.18 -2.53
CA LEU A 13 -10.12 -5.81 -1.67
C LEU A 13 -9.69 -7.19 -2.17
N ARG A 14 -10.63 -7.98 -2.69
CA ARG A 14 -10.36 -9.31 -3.24
C ARG A 14 -9.42 -9.29 -4.45
N ARG A 15 -9.43 -8.20 -5.22
CA ARG A 15 -8.58 -8.02 -6.42
C ARG A 15 -7.17 -7.56 -6.08
N ILE A 16 -6.91 -7.16 -4.84
CA ILE A 16 -5.59 -6.74 -4.39
C ILE A 16 -4.70 -7.98 -4.20
N PRO A 17 -3.58 -8.12 -4.92
CA PRO A 17 -2.74 -9.31 -4.86
C PRO A 17 -2.27 -9.68 -3.45
N VAL A 18 -1.90 -8.69 -2.62
CA VAL A 18 -1.46 -8.95 -1.24
C VAL A 18 -2.58 -9.52 -0.36
N LEU A 19 -3.84 -9.22 -0.66
CA LEU A 19 -5.03 -9.64 0.10
C LEU A 19 -5.73 -10.87 -0.49
N ALA A 20 -5.33 -11.35 -1.66
CA ALA A 20 -6.03 -12.47 -2.29
C ALA A 20 -5.99 -13.73 -1.40
N GLY A 21 -7.08 -14.50 -1.41
CA GLY A 21 -7.21 -15.71 -0.59
C GLY A 21 -7.53 -15.46 0.89
N LEU A 22 -7.73 -14.21 1.30
CA LEU A 22 -8.47 -13.91 2.53
C LEU A 22 -9.92 -14.39 2.44
N SER A 23 -10.47 -14.84 3.56
CA SER A 23 -11.87 -15.25 3.62
C SER A 23 -12.80 -14.06 3.41
N ARG A 24 -14.04 -14.32 2.98
CA ARG A 24 -15.04 -13.25 2.82
C ARG A 24 -15.31 -12.50 4.14
N ALA A 25 -15.26 -13.21 5.28
CA ALA A 25 -15.41 -12.60 6.60
C ALA A 25 -14.27 -11.61 6.87
N MET A 26 -13.01 -12.03 6.68
CA MET A 26 -11.84 -11.17 6.88
C MET A 26 -11.82 -9.96 5.93
N LEU A 27 -12.23 -10.14 4.67
CA LEU A 27 -12.38 -9.04 3.73
C LEU A 27 -13.51 -8.10 4.15
N GLY A 28 -14.58 -8.63 4.74
CA GLY A 28 -15.68 -7.84 5.31
C GLY A 28 -15.22 -7.00 6.50
N ASP A 29 -14.44 -7.59 7.42
CA ASP A 29 -13.86 -6.89 8.57
C ASP A 29 -12.90 -5.79 8.11
N LEU A 30 -12.01 -6.10 7.15
CA LEU A 30 -11.10 -5.11 6.58
C LEU A 30 -11.87 -4.00 5.86
N ALA A 31 -12.92 -4.34 5.11
CA ALA A 31 -13.79 -3.36 4.47
C ALA A 31 -14.51 -2.45 5.47
N HIS A 32 -14.75 -2.90 6.70
CA HIS A 32 -15.33 -2.04 7.75
C HIS A 32 -14.31 -1.10 8.41
N ARG A 33 -13.05 -1.51 8.47
CA ARG A 33 -12.00 -0.83 9.26
C ARG A 33 -11.09 0.07 8.45
N THR A 34 -11.16 -0.01 7.14
CA THR A 34 -10.35 0.79 6.22
C THR A 34 -11.14 2.00 5.75
N GLU A 35 -10.45 2.93 5.12
CA GLU A 35 -11.05 4.08 4.44
C GLU A 35 -10.55 4.13 3.01
N ASP A 36 -11.39 4.53 2.07
CA ASP A 36 -10.98 4.79 0.70
C ASP A 36 -10.90 6.30 0.46
N VAL A 37 -9.73 6.78 0.05
CA VAL A 37 -9.39 8.21 0.00
C VAL A 37 -9.00 8.58 -1.41
N GLU A 38 -9.71 9.56 -1.98
CA GLU A 38 -9.34 10.20 -3.24
C GLU A 38 -8.14 11.11 -3.01
N VAL A 39 -7.16 11.02 -3.90
CA VAL A 39 -5.85 11.66 -3.76
C VAL A 39 -5.60 12.50 -5.01
N PRO A 40 -5.67 13.83 -4.91
CA PRO A 40 -5.41 14.71 -6.04
C PRO A 40 -3.98 14.55 -6.58
N ALA A 41 -3.80 14.82 -7.88
CA ALA A 41 -2.47 14.89 -8.48
C ALA A 41 -1.53 15.82 -7.68
N GLY A 42 -0.29 15.38 -7.46
CA GLY A 42 0.72 16.11 -6.69
C GLY A 42 0.62 15.98 -5.16
N ALA A 43 -0.42 15.35 -4.63
CA ALA A 43 -0.56 15.15 -3.19
C ALA A 43 0.46 14.12 -2.66
N TYR A 44 1.04 14.40 -1.49
CA TYR A 44 1.94 13.50 -0.78
C TYR A 44 1.15 12.59 0.15
N LEU A 45 1.33 11.28 0.01
CA LEU A 45 0.79 10.31 0.98
C LEU A 45 1.83 9.88 2.01
N THR A 46 3.12 9.93 1.66
CA THR A 46 4.20 9.79 2.63
C THR A 46 5.21 10.90 2.46
N ARG A 47 5.84 11.29 3.57
CA ARG A 47 6.97 12.21 3.58
C ARG A 47 8.19 11.50 4.14
N GLN A 48 9.30 11.52 3.40
CA GLN A 48 10.55 10.89 3.84
C GLN A 48 10.97 11.47 5.20
N GLY A 49 11.34 10.59 6.13
CA GLY A 49 11.74 10.94 7.50
C GLY A 49 10.58 11.14 8.49
N ALA A 50 9.32 11.16 8.04
CA ALA A 50 8.18 11.21 8.95
C ALA A 50 7.94 9.84 9.63
N LEU A 51 7.26 9.83 10.77
CA LEU A 51 6.73 8.58 11.34
C LEU A 51 5.51 8.13 10.55
N GLY A 52 5.41 6.84 10.27
CA GLY A 52 4.29 6.24 9.57
C GLY A 52 3.31 5.54 10.50
N THR A 53 2.02 5.82 10.36
CA THR A 53 0.94 5.18 11.15
C THR A 53 -0.04 4.37 10.30
N GLU A 54 0.19 4.32 9.00
CA GLU A 54 -0.67 3.68 8.02
C GLU A 54 0.13 3.18 6.81
N ALA A 55 -0.43 2.21 6.10
CA ALA A 55 -0.02 1.80 4.78
C ALA A 55 -1.17 2.05 3.81
N TYR A 56 -0.86 2.02 2.53
CA TYR A 56 -1.80 2.33 1.47
C TYR A 56 -1.83 1.21 0.45
N VAL A 57 -3.02 0.94 -0.08
CA VAL A 57 -3.19 0.09 -1.26
C VAL A 57 -3.75 0.92 -2.40
N VAL A 58 -3.12 0.87 -3.57
CA VAL A 58 -3.59 1.62 -4.74
C VAL A 58 -4.84 0.93 -5.32
N LEU A 59 -5.99 1.60 -5.25
CA LEU A 59 -7.23 1.13 -5.87
C LEU A 59 -7.31 1.57 -7.34
N ASP A 60 -6.83 2.77 -7.63
CA ASP A 60 -6.69 3.35 -8.95
C ASP A 60 -5.63 4.47 -8.93
N GLY A 61 -5.07 4.81 -10.08
CA GLY A 61 -4.07 5.88 -10.19
C GLY A 61 -2.62 5.41 -10.31
N SER A 62 -1.70 6.36 -10.18
CA SER A 62 -0.25 6.10 -10.13
C SER A 62 0.47 7.07 -9.19
N PHE A 63 1.53 6.57 -8.57
CA PHE A 63 2.30 7.30 -7.57
C PHE A 63 3.80 7.14 -7.83
N ALA A 64 4.53 8.25 -7.77
CA ALA A 64 5.98 8.26 -7.83
C ALA A 64 6.56 8.09 -6.42
N VAL A 65 7.46 7.11 -6.25
CA VAL A 65 8.26 6.93 -5.05
C VAL A 65 9.55 7.72 -5.22
N ARG A 66 9.75 8.76 -4.40
CA ARG A 66 10.89 9.66 -4.48
C ARG A 66 11.75 9.59 -3.23
N ARG A 67 13.04 9.29 -3.40
CA ARG A 67 14.05 9.43 -2.34
C ARG A 67 14.89 10.66 -2.66
N HIS A 68 14.89 11.62 -1.74
CA HIS A 68 15.43 12.96 -1.99
C HIS A 68 14.81 13.57 -3.27
N THR A 69 15.61 13.88 -4.28
CA THR A 69 15.17 14.49 -5.55
C THR A 69 14.92 13.46 -6.67
N ARG A 70 15.22 12.18 -6.46
CA ARG A 70 15.15 11.15 -7.51
C ARG A 70 13.91 10.28 -7.35
N THR A 71 13.19 10.06 -8.44
CA THR A 71 12.18 9.00 -8.53
C THR A 71 12.91 7.66 -8.63
N VAL A 72 12.64 6.75 -7.70
CA VAL A 72 13.31 5.44 -7.60
C VAL A 72 12.39 4.28 -7.94
N ALA A 73 11.08 4.50 -7.93
CA ALA A 73 10.09 3.50 -8.35
C ALA A 73 8.74 4.18 -8.59
N ASN A 74 7.81 3.46 -9.20
CA ASN A 74 6.40 3.86 -9.31
C ASN A 74 5.50 2.83 -8.62
N ARG A 75 4.32 3.27 -8.18
CA ARG A 75 3.25 2.41 -7.65
C ARG A 75 1.99 2.60 -8.47
N LYS A 76 1.34 1.50 -8.80
CA LYS A 76 0.13 1.42 -9.62
C LYS A 76 -0.92 0.58 -8.92
N LYS A 77 -2.11 0.51 -9.52
CA LYS A 77 -3.23 -0.28 -9.02
C LYS A 77 -2.81 -1.69 -8.58
N GLY A 78 -3.18 -2.05 -7.36
CA GLY A 78 -2.86 -3.32 -6.72
C GLY A 78 -1.61 -3.28 -5.83
N ASP A 79 -0.74 -2.28 -6.00
CA ASP A 79 0.47 -2.15 -5.20
C ASP A 79 0.17 -1.65 -3.79
N VAL A 80 1.05 -2.02 -2.85
CA VAL A 80 1.06 -1.52 -1.46
C VAL A 80 2.25 -0.58 -1.28
N PHE A 81 2.09 0.50 -0.52
CA PHE A 81 3.23 1.31 -0.09
C PHE A 81 3.04 1.86 1.32
N GLY A 82 4.13 2.32 1.93
CA GLY A 82 4.14 2.77 3.32
C GLY A 82 4.20 1.64 4.35
N GLU A 83 4.20 0.38 3.91
CA GLU A 83 4.26 -0.78 4.79
C GLU A 83 5.60 -0.90 5.52
N MET A 84 6.71 -0.47 4.90
CA MET A 84 8.06 -0.65 5.47
C MET A 84 8.16 -0.08 6.89
N SER A 85 7.74 1.18 7.09
CA SER A 85 7.78 1.84 8.39
C SER A 85 6.89 1.17 9.45
N LEU A 86 5.85 0.46 9.02
CA LEU A 86 5.01 -0.30 9.95
C LEU A 86 5.67 -1.62 10.37
N ILE A 87 6.49 -2.21 9.49
CA ILE A 87 7.16 -3.49 9.70
C ILE A 87 8.42 -3.32 10.55
N ASP A 88 9.28 -2.36 10.19
CA ASP A 88 10.58 -2.16 10.84
C ASP A 88 10.56 -1.11 11.95
N GLY A 89 9.47 -0.34 12.06
CA GLY A 89 9.33 0.75 13.03
C GLY A 89 10.17 1.99 12.70
N MET A 90 10.83 2.04 11.55
CA MET A 90 11.67 3.15 11.13
C MET A 90 10.83 4.26 10.47
N PRO A 91 11.34 5.50 10.44
CA PRO A 91 10.71 6.57 9.68
C PRO A 91 10.52 6.22 8.20
N ARG A 92 9.56 6.87 7.53
CA ARG A 92 9.27 6.69 6.10
C ARG A 92 10.56 6.83 5.27
N GLY A 93 10.92 5.78 4.54
CA GLY A 93 12.13 5.77 3.72
C GLY A 93 12.06 6.62 2.44
N ALA A 94 10.87 7.07 2.02
CA ALA A 94 10.67 7.82 0.79
C ALA A 94 9.41 8.70 0.85
N ASN A 95 9.38 9.72 -0.01
CA ASN A 95 8.15 10.41 -0.38
C ASN A 95 7.37 9.52 -1.36
N VAL A 96 6.04 9.54 -1.25
CA VAL A 96 5.16 8.93 -2.25
C VAL A 96 4.15 9.98 -2.66
N VAL A 97 4.14 10.32 -3.94
CA VAL A 97 3.40 11.45 -4.50
C VAL A 97 2.49 10.95 -5.62
N ALA A 98 1.22 11.35 -5.60
CA ALA A 98 0.29 11.05 -6.68
C ALA A 98 0.73 11.75 -7.97
N GLU A 99 0.82 10.99 -9.08
CA GLU A 99 1.18 11.56 -10.39
C GLU A 99 -0.04 12.06 -11.16
N LYS A 100 -1.21 11.57 -10.78
CA LYS A 100 -2.53 11.95 -11.30
C LYS A 100 -3.56 11.76 -10.20
N ASP A 101 -4.78 12.24 -10.42
CA ASP A 101 -5.90 11.95 -9.53
C ASP A 101 -6.03 10.44 -9.36
N SER A 102 -5.95 10.02 -8.10
CA SER A 102 -5.75 8.63 -7.70
C SER A 102 -6.69 8.26 -6.57
N HIS A 103 -6.77 6.97 -6.26
CA HIS A 103 -7.64 6.46 -5.21
C HIS A 103 -6.92 5.36 -4.45
N VAL A 104 -6.86 5.48 -3.13
CA VAL A 104 -6.17 4.52 -2.27
C VAL A 104 -7.10 4.00 -1.19
N LEU A 105 -6.80 2.81 -0.72
CA LEU A 105 -7.28 2.30 0.56
C LEU A 105 -6.24 2.62 1.63
N VAL A 106 -6.66 3.25 2.73
CA VAL A 106 -5.83 3.49 3.91
C VAL A 106 -6.01 2.33 4.89
N VAL A 107 -4.89 1.76 5.33
CA VAL A 107 -4.82 0.66 6.29
C VAL A 107 -3.97 1.10 7.47
N HIS A 108 -4.60 1.36 8.62
CA HIS A 108 -3.88 1.78 9.82
C HIS A 108 -3.03 0.65 10.40
N LYS A 109 -2.00 1.03 11.17
CA LYS A 109 -1.03 0.11 11.76
C LYS A 109 -1.66 -1.11 12.43
N LYS A 110 -2.67 -0.91 13.28
CA LYS A 110 -3.35 -2.01 14.00
C LYS A 110 -4.04 -3.01 13.06
N ASP A 111 -4.66 -2.51 12.00
CA ASP A 111 -5.29 -3.37 10.98
C ASP A 111 -4.24 -4.09 10.15
N PHE A 112 -3.15 -3.40 9.81
CA PHE A 112 -2.02 -3.99 9.08
C PHE A 112 -1.35 -5.10 9.89
N GLU A 113 -1.13 -4.92 11.19
CA GLU A 113 -0.61 -5.95 12.10
C GLU A 113 -1.56 -7.16 12.17
N THR A 114 -2.88 -6.92 12.22
CA THR A 114 -3.89 -7.98 12.18
C THR A 114 -3.82 -8.78 10.86
N LEU A 115 -3.60 -8.09 9.74
CA LEU A 115 -3.40 -8.73 8.44
C LEU A 115 -2.11 -9.56 8.41
N LEU A 116 -1.01 -9.04 8.95
CA LEU A 116 0.26 -9.77 9.03
C LEU A 116 0.20 -10.98 9.95
N ALA A 117 -0.66 -10.99 10.96
CA ALA A 117 -0.93 -12.18 11.77
C ALA A 117 -1.52 -13.34 10.95
N THR A 118 -1.99 -13.08 9.72
CA THR A 118 -2.42 -14.12 8.77
C THR A 118 -1.21 -14.60 7.95
N PRO A 119 -0.72 -15.85 8.12
CA PRO A 119 0.54 -16.29 7.52
C PRO A 119 0.60 -16.18 5.99
N ARG A 120 -0.55 -16.38 5.32
CA ARG A 120 -0.65 -16.24 3.85
C ARG A 120 -0.46 -14.79 3.39
N VAL A 121 -0.94 -13.81 4.15
CA VAL A 121 -0.78 -12.39 3.85
C VAL A 121 0.65 -11.97 4.12
N ALA A 122 1.20 -12.32 5.30
CA ALA A 122 2.59 -12.04 5.64
C ALA A 122 3.56 -12.58 4.57
N LYS A 123 3.36 -13.82 4.11
CA LYS A 123 4.19 -14.41 3.04
C LYS A 123 4.13 -13.63 1.73
N ARG A 124 2.99 -13.02 1.41
CA ARG A 124 2.84 -12.20 0.19
C ARG A 124 3.49 -10.83 0.33
N VAL A 125 3.33 -10.18 1.49
CA VAL A 125 4.05 -8.94 1.81
C VAL A 125 5.55 -9.19 1.72
N MET A 126 6.06 -10.27 2.31
CA MET A 126 7.49 -10.62 2.22
C MET A 126 7.96 -10.85 0.78
N ARG A 127 7.18 -11.56 -0.06
CA ARG A 127 7.54 -11.74 -1.47
C ARG A 127 7.59 -10.43 -2.23
N GLU A 128 6.60 -9.57 -2.01
CA GLU A 128 6.53 -8.25 -2.64
C GLU A 128 7.74 -7.38 -2.24
N LEU A 129 8.12 -7.40 -0.96
CA LEU A 129 9.32 -6.73 -0.48
C LEU A 129 10.61 -7.32 -1.08
N ALA A 130 10.70 -8.64 -1.22
CA ALA A 130 11.84 -9.31 -1.84
C ALA A 130 11.97 -8.94 -3.33
N THR A 131 10.86 -8.91 -4.08
CA THR A 131 10.85 -8.46 -5.48
C THR A 131 11.33 -7.01 -5.60
N ARG A 132 10.86 -6.12 -4.72
CA ARG A 132 11.32 -4.72 -4.71
C ARG A 132 12.80 -4.58 -4.43
N LEU A 133 13.36 -5.44 -3.57
CA LEU A 133 14.78 -5.44 -3.27
C LEU A 133 15.59 -5.88 -4.51
N GLN A 134 15.15 -6.94 -5.18
CA GLN A 134 15.76 -7.41 -6.42
C GLN A 134 15.72 -6.34 -7.52
N ASP A 135 14.56 -5.72 -7.76
CA ASP A 135 14.43 -4.64 -8.75
C ASP A 135 15.35 -3.44 -8.42
N ALA A 136 15.54 -3.14 -7.13
CA ALA A 136 16.41 -2.07 -6.68
C ALA A 136 17.89 -2.42 -6.86
N ASP A 137 18.30 -3.66 -6.55
CA ASP A 137 19.65 -4.14 -6.78
C ASP A 137 19.98 -4.15 -8.28
N ASP A 138 19.08 -4.64 -9.14
CA ASP A 138 19.23 -4.61 -10.59
C ASP A 138 19.37 -3.17 -11.12
N SER A 139 18.65 -2.22 -10.54
CA SER A 139 18.75 -0.81 -10.93
C SER A 139 20.07 -0.13 -10.49
N ILE A 140 20.78 -0.70 -9.52
CA ILE A 140 22.04 -0.17 -8.97
C ILE A 140 23.25 -0.85 -9.60
N PHE A 141 23.17 -2.17 -9.81
CA PHE A 141 24.30 -3.02 -10.20
C PHE A 141 24.15 -3.68 -11.58
N GLY A 142 22.97 -3.61 -12.20
CA GLY A 142 22.68 -4.14 -13.52
C GLY A 142 22.92 -3.16 -14.67
#